data_AF-A0AAJ4LVX1-F1
#
_entry.id   AF-A0AAJ4LVX1-F1
#
_cell.length_a   1.000
_cell.length_b   1.000
_cell.length_c   1.000
_cell.angle_alpha   90.00
_cell.angle_beta   90.00
_cell.angle_gamma   90.00
#
_symmetry.space_group_name_H-M   'P 1'
#
loop_
_entity.id
_entity.type
_entity.pdbx_description
1 polymer ?
#
loop_
_entity_poly.entity_id
_entity_poly.type
_entity_poly.pdbx_seq_one_letter_code
_entity_poly.pdbx_strand_id
1 'polypeptide(L)'
;MDNGTVVIAADGAMTFEPAADFNGEINFGYQVKDADGDVDSANVKVTVNAVNDAVDAVNDEVTVAEDGSITLNLTGNDSAPDGGLEITHINGVALTAMPKTSRWTMAPWSSRRMAR
;
A
#
# COMPACT_ATOMS: atom_id res chain seq x y z
N MET A 1 16.95 -8.48 0.23
CA MET A 1 15.49 -8.39 0.35
C MET A 1 15.09 -9.65 1.07
N ASP A 2 14.68 -9.52 2.33
CA ASP A 2 14.22 -10.65 3.12
C ASP A 2 12.81 -10.97 2.65
N ASN A 3 12.69 -11.99 1.80
CA ASN A 3 11.39 -12.44 1.29
C ASN A 3 10.65 -13.33 2.31
N GLY A 4 11.28 -13.60 3.46
CA GLY A 4 10.78 -14.44 4.53
C GLY A 4 11.90 -15.16 5.27
N THR A 5 11.52 -15.97 6.25
CA THR A 5 12.42 -16.77 7.09
C THR A 5 12.17 -18.27 6.86
N VAL A 6 13.24 -19.06 6.79
CA VAL A 6 13.16 -20.53 6.74
C VAL A 6 13.65 -21.11 8.06
N VAL A 7 12.86 -22.01 8.63
CA VAL A 7 13.21 -22.78 9.84
C VAL A 7 13.15 -24.27 9.50
N ILE A 8 14.23 -25.00 9.83
CA ILE A 8 14.29 -26.46 9.71
C ILE A 8 14.26 -27.07 11.12
N ALA A 9 13.26 -27.90 11.39
CA ALA A 9 13.12 -28.62 12.66
C ALA A 9 14.03 -29.86 12.70
N ALA A 10 14.22 -30.42 13.91
CA ALA A 10 15.10 -31.57 14.14
C ALA A 10 14.64 -32.86 13.43
N ASP A 11 13.36 -32.97 13.11
CA ASP A 11 12.76 -34.07 12.33
C ASP A 11 12.87 -33.86 10.81
N GLY A 12 13.46 -32.73 10.38
CA GLY A 12 13.61 -32.37 8.97
C GLY A 12 12.44 -31.58 8.39
N ALA A 13 11.39 -31.26 9.16
CA ALA A 13 10.31 -30.43 8.67
C ALA A 13 10.80 -29.00 8.38
N MET A 14 10.47 -28.48 7.19
CA MET A 14 10.75 -27.11 6.79
C MET A 14 9.50 -26.24 6.98
N THR A 15 9.67 -25.11 7.66
CA THR A 15 8.68 -24.03 7.73
C THR A 15 9.25 -22.81 7.02
N PHE A 16 8.46 -22.24 6.11
CA PHE A 16 8.75 -20.95 5.49
C PHE A 16 7.70 -19.93 5.95
N GLU A 17 8.16 -18.82 6.50
CA GLU A 17 7.35 -17.68 6.94
C GLU A 17 7.64 -16.50 6.01
N PRO A 18 6.75 -16.18 5.05
CA PRO A 18 6.91 -15.04 4.16
C PRO A 18 7.06 -13.73 4.95
N ALA A 19 7.84 -12.78 4.43
CA ALA A 19 7.82 -11.42 4.97
C ALA A 19 6.42 -10.79 4.80
N ALA A 20 6.09 -9.83 5.67
CA ALA A 20 4.87 -9.04 5.50
C ALA A 20 4.83 -8.42 4.09
N ASP A 21 3.64 -8.43 3.48
CA ASP A 21 3.34 -7.90 2.15
C ASP A 21 4.14 -8.56 1.00
N PHE A 22 4.87 -9.65 1.26
CA PHE A 22 5.53 -10.41 0.21
C PHE A 22 4.55 -11.34 -0.49
N ASN A 23 4.43 -11.19 -1.80
CA ASN A 23 3.77 -12.12 -2.69
C ASN A 23 4.66 -12.40 -3.91
N GLY A 24 4.65 -13.66 -4.38
CA GLY A 24 5.49 -14.07 -5.49
C GLY A 24 6.05 -15.47 -5.34
N GLU A 25 7.02 -15.80 -6.20
CA GLU A 25 7.66 -17.12 -6.20
C GLU A 25 9.05 -17.04 -5.56
N ILE A 26 9.38 -18.04 -4.76
CA ILE A 26 10.72 -18.27 -4.25
C ILE A 26 11.17 -19.69 -4.56
N ASN A 27 12.47 -19.83 -4.84
CA ASN A 27 13.11 -21.11 -5.01
C ASN A 27 14.23 -21.26 -3.98
N PHE A 28 14.23 -22.38 -3.25
CA PHE A 28 15.27 -22.71 -2.28
C PHE A 28 15.97 -23.98 -2.73
N GLY A 29 17.30 -23.94 -2.86
CA GLY A 29 18.11 -25.14 -3.04
C GLY A 29 18.46 -25.77 -1.68
N TYR A 30 18.42 -27.08 -1.60
CA TYR A 30 18.84 -27.85 -0.42
C TYR A 30 19.68 -29.06 -0.82
N GLN A 31 20.44 -29.58 0.15
CA GLN A 31 21.22 -30.81 0.00
C GLN A 31 20.78 -31.82 1.04
N VAL A 32 20.76 -33.09 0.65
CA VAL A 32 20.57 -34.23 1.55
C VAL A 32 21.84 -35.04 1.57
N LYS A 33 22.17 -35.61 2.73
CA LYS A 33 23.31 -36.50 2.91
C LYS A 33 22.86 -37.79 3.56
N ASP A 34 23.28 -38.94 3.02
CA ASP A 34 22.98 -40.23 3.62
C ASP A 34 23.95 -40.59 4.77
N ALA A 35 23.78 -41.80 5.31
CA ALA A 35 24.59 -42.29 6.43
C ALA A 35 26.05 -42.60 6.02
N ASP A 36 26.28 -42.90 4.74
CA ASP A 36 27.59 -43.24 4.19
C ASP A 36 28.36 -41.99 3.72
N GLY A 37 27.67 -40.85 3.65
CA GLY A 37 28.24 -39.53 3.39
C GLY A 37 27.99 -39.00 1.97
N ASP A 38 27.24 -39.72 1.15
CA ASP A 38 26.88 -39.29 -0.20
C ASP A 38 25.89 -38.12 -0.14
N VAL A 39 26.08 -37.13 -1.02
CA VAL A 39 25.30 -35.88 -1.03
C VAL A 39 24.60 -35.70 -2.37
N ASP A 40 23.33 -35.32 -2.34
CA ASP A 40 22.58 -34.91 -3.53
C ASP A 40 21.82 -33.59 -3.30
N SER A 41 21.55 -32.84 -4.37
CA SER A 41 20.92 -31.51 -4.33
C SER A 41 19.53 -31.52 -4.97
N ALA A 42 18.61 -30.76 -4.39
CA ALA A 42 17.27 -30.57 -4.92
C ALA A 42 16.73 -29.16 -4.61
N ASN A 43 15.59 -28.81 -5.21
CA ASN A 43 14.97 -27.50 -5.06
C ASN A 43 13.52 -27.60 -4.56
N VAL A 44 13.14 -26.65 -3.71
CA VAL A 44 11.75 -26.38 -3.33
C VAL A 44 11.31 -25.08 -3.99
N LYS A 45 10.19 -25.12 -4.72
CA LYS A 45 9.51 -23.93 -5.24
C LYS A 45 8.31 -23.61 -4.33
N VAL A 46 8.27 -22.39 -3.81
CA VAL A 46 7.16 -21.87 -3.01
C VAL A 46 6.50 -20.72 -3.76
N THR A 47 5.17 -20.76 -3.85
CA THR A 47 4.36 -19.64 -4.39
C THR A 47 3.58 -19.03 -3.23
N VAL A 48 3.86 -17.75 -2.94
CA VAL A 48 3.12 -16.95 -1.97
C VAL A 48 2.07 -16.14 -2.71
N ASN A 49 0.80 -16.46 -2.46
CA ASN A 49 -0.32 -15.75 -3.06
C ASN A 49 -0.55 -14.43 -2.33
N ALA A 50 -0.84 -13.37 -3.07
CA ALA A 50 -1.25 -12.10 -2.46
C ALA A 50 -2.57 -12.28 -1.70
N VAL A 51 -2.69 -11.57 -0.58
CA VAL A 51 -3.91 -11.42 0.19
C VAL A 51 -4.28 -9.95 0.12
N ASN A 52 -5.55 -9.64 -0.12
CA ASN A 52 -5.96 -8.25 -0.20
C ASN A 52 -5.95 -7.60 1.19
N ASP A 53 -5.10 -6.60 1.38
CA ASP A 53 -4.97 -5.78 2.57
C ASP A 53 -5.85 -4.52 2.51
N ALA A 54 -6.21 -4.02 3.68
CA ALA A 54 -7.00 -2.79 3.79
C ALA A 54 -6.12 -1.55 3.61
N VAL A 55 -6.75 -0.46 3.18
CA VAL A 55 -6.13 0.86 3.25
C VAL A 55 -6.12 1.33 4.71
N ASP A 56 -4.99 1.86 5.16
CA ASP A 56 -4.85 2.59 6.42
C ASP A 56 -4.65 4.07 6.14
N ALA A 57 -5.67 4.87 6.46
CA ALA A 57 -5.67 6.31 6.25
C ALA A 57 -5.32 7.05 7.55
N VAL A 58 -4.37 7.97 7.47
CA VAL A 58 -3.85 8.71 8.62
C VAL A 58 -4.26 10.17 8.53
N ASN A 59 -4.77 10.72 9.62
CA ASN A 59 -5.22 12.12 9.64
C ASN A 59 -4.10 13.10 9.26
N ASP A 60 -4.41 14.02 8.37
CA ASP A 60 -3.60 15.21 8.09
C ASP A 60 -3.93 16.33 9.08
N GLU A 61 -2.91 16.99 9.61
CA GLU A 61 -3.05 18.22 10.39
C GLU A 61 -2.07 19.28 9.88
N VAL A 62 -2.59 20.46 9.52
CA VAL A 62 -1.77 21.58 9.03
C VAL A 62 -2.31 22.92 9.50
N THR A 63 -1.41 23.89 9.60
CA THR A 63 -1.74 25.29 9.86
C THR A 63 -1.25 26.18 8.72
N VAL A 64 -2.06 27.14 8.30
CA VAL A 64 -1.68 28.17 7.33
C VAL A 64 -2.04 29.53 7.91
N ALA A 65 -1.22 30.55 7.65
CA ALA A 65 -1.53 31.92 8.05
C ALA A 65 -2.77 32.44 7.30
N GLU A 66 -3.45 33.41 7.89
CA GLU A 66 -4.46 34.19 7.15
C GLU A 66 -3.84 34.75 5.85
N ASP A 67 -4.64 34.78 4.79
CA ASP A 67 -4.23 35.15 3.43
C ASP A 67 -3.12 34.28 2.80
N GLY A 68 -2.75 33.17 3.45
CA GLY A 68 -1.85 32.17 2.92
C GLY A 68 -2.56 31.12 2.04
N SER A 69 -1.79 30.32 1.33
CA SER A 69 -2.27 29.12 0.66
C SER A 69 -1.36 27.93 0.96
N ILE A 70 -1.93 26.73 0.93
CA ILE A 70 -1.23 25.47 1.16
C ILE A 70 -1.60 24.47 0.08
N THR A 71 -0.64 23.62 -0.27
CA THR A 71 -0.84 22.44 -1.12
C THR A 71 -0.51 21.21 -0.28
N LEU A 72 -1.40 20.23 -0.26
CA LEU A 72 -1.27 19.01 0.54
C LEU A 72 -1.19 17.79 -0.37
N ASN A 73 -0.41 16.81 0.06
CA ASN A 73 -0.52 15.45 -0.43
C ASN A 73 -1.32 14.63 0.60
N LEU A 74 -2.63 14.49 0.35
CA LEU A 74 -3.55 13.82 1.28
C LEU A 74 -3.31 12.32 1.43
N THR A 75 -2.54 11.71 0.53
CA THR A 75 -2.20 10.27 0.60
C THR A 75 -0.75 10.07 1.06
N GLY A 76 -0.10 11.11 1.57
CA GLY A 76 1.34 11.10 1.83
C GLY A 76 1.74 10.28 3.06
N ASN A 77 0.83 10.16 4.02
CA ASN A 77 0.97 9.43 5.28
C ASN A 77 0.08 8.18 5.35
N ASP A 78 -0.70 7.91 4.30
CA ASP A 78 -1.55 6.73 4.19
C ASP A 78 -0.75 5.51 3.70
N SER A 79 -1.24 4.31 4.01
CA SER A 79 -0.66 3.06 3.48
C SER A 79 -1.72 2.17 2.83
N ALA A 80 -1.32 1.52 1.74
CA ALA A 80 -2.06 0.48 1.05
C ALA A 80 -1.04 -0.59 0.62
N PRO A 81 -0.90 -1.70 1.37
CA PRO A 81 0.13 -2.71 1.09
C PRO A 81 0.06 -3.31 -0.32
N ASP A 82 -1.16 -3.52 -0.84
CA ASP A 82 -1.39 -3.95 -2.23
C ASP A 82 -1.20 -2.84 -3.28
N GLY A 83 -0.94 -1.62 -2.82
CA GLY A 83 -0.89 -0.42 -3.63
C GLY A 83 -2.26 0.15 -3.98
N GLY A 84 -2.22 1.31 -4.64
CA GLY A 84 -3.42 2.04 -5.02
C GLY A 84 -3.96 2.91 -3.88
N LEU A 85 -3.75 4.21 -4.00
CA LEU A 85 -4.41 5.21 -3.16
C LEU A 85 -5.13 6.19 -4.08
N GLU A 86 -6.43 6.36 -3.85
CA GLU A 86 -7.26 7.30 -4.59
C GLU A 86 -8.17 8.04 -3.61
N ILE A 87 -8.12 9.37 -3.65
CA ILE A 87 -9.09 10.20 -2.93
C ILE A 87 -10.39 10.18 -3.73
N THR A 88 -11.43 9.56 -3.16
CA THR A 88 -12.72 9.42 -3.85
C THR A 88 -13.74 10.48 -3.45
N HIS A 89 -13.63 11.06 -2.24
CA HIS A 89 -14.60 12.04 -1.73
C HIS A 89 -13.93 13.12 -0.88
N ILE A 90 -14.45 14.35 -0.93
CA ILE A 90 -14.14 15.41 0.04
C ILE A 90 -15.47 15.94 0.59
N ASN A 91 -15.65 15.92 1.92
CA ASN A 91 -16.88 16.32 2.60
C ASN A 91 -18.14 15.66 2.02
N GLY A 92 -18.04 14.37 1.68
CA GLY A 92 -19.14 13.58 1.09
C GLY A 92 -19.42 13.87 -0.40
N VAL A 93 -18.65 14.75 -1.04
CA VAL A 93 -18.75 15.01 -2.49
C VAL A 93 -17.78 14.11 -3.23
N ALA A 94 -18.30 13.29 -4.14
CA ALA A 94 -17.47 12.42 -4.98
C ALA A 94 -16.55 13.25 -5.89
N LEU A 95 -15.28 12.89 -5.91
CA LEU A 95 -14.29 13.38 -6.87
C LEU A 95 -14.39 12.53 -8.14
N THR A 96 -15.49 12.63 -8.87
CA THR A 96 -15.63 11.96 -10.17
C THR A 96 -14.62 12.58 -11.13
N ALA A 97 -13.48 11.91 -11.32
CA ALA A 97 -12.37 12.22 -12.23
C ALA A 97 -12.52 13.57 -12.96
N MET A 98 -12.46 14.67 -12.22
CA MET A 98 -12.38 15.98 -12.85
C MET A 98 -10.98 16.02 -13.45
N PRO A 99 -10.79 16.48 -14.71
CA PRO A 99 -9.44 16.69 -15.20
C PRO A 99 -8.71 17.56 -14.18
N LYS A 100 -7.46 17.17 -13.88
CA LYS A 100 -6.60 17.55 -12.73
C LYS A 100 -6.33 19.06 -12.54
N THR A 101 -7.12 19.93 -13.17
CA THR A 101 -7.17 21.37 -12.96
C THR A 101 -8.63 21.85 -12.97
N SER A 102 -9.26 21.97 -11.80
CA SER A 102 -10.52 22.69 -11.68
C SER A 102 -10.27 23.96 -10.86
N ARG A 103 -10.04 25.06 -11.58
CA ARG A 103 -9.98 26.41 -11.01
C ARG A 103 -11.40 26.86 -10.71
N TRP A 104 -11.82 26.77 -9.45
CA TRP A 104 -13.08 27.38 -9.01
C TRP A 104 -12.86 28.89 -8.84
N THR A 105 -13.44 29.69 -9.73
CA THR A 105 -13.60 31.14 -9.48
C THR A 105 -15.01 31.32 -8.93
N MET A 106 -15.15 31.66 -7.65
CA MET A 106 -16.45 32.05 -7.09
C MET A 106 -16.96 33.29 -7.83
N ALA A 107 -18.14 33.21 -8.45
CA ALA A 107 -18.80 34.38 -9.01
C ALA A 107 -19.19 35.36 -7.89
N PRO A 108 -19.03 36.68 -8.06
CA PRO A 108 -19.39 37.63 -7.02
C PRO A 108 -20.90 37.67 -6.84
N TRP A 109 -21.33 37.70 -5.58
CA TRP A 109 -22.70 37.89 -5.15
C TRP A 109 -23.28 39.19 -5.73
N SER A 110 -24.29 39.11 -6.59
CA SER A 110 -25.09 40.30 -6.92
C SER A 110 -26.34 40.32 -6.06
N SER A 111 -26.34 41.22 -5.07
CA SER A 111 -27.50 41.51 -4.23
C SER A 111 -28.63 42.07 -5.11
N ARG A 112 -29.79 41.40 -5.15
CA ARG A 112 -31.02 42.02 -5.67
C ARG A 112 -31.43 43.15 -4.72
N ARG A 113 -31.37 44.40 -5.18
CA ARG A 113 -32.23 45.45 -4.61
C ARG A 113 -33.57 45.37 -5.32
N MET A 114 -34.61 44.93 -4.60
CA MET A 114 -35.97 45.35 -4.87
C MET A 114 -36.12 46.78 -4.36
N ALA A 115 -36.53 47.70 -5.21
CA ALA A 115 -37.17 48.95 -4.81
C ALA A 115 -38.41 49.15 -5.69
N ARG A 116 -39.47 49.59 -5.01
CA ARG A 116 -40.85 49.81 -5.48
C ARG A 116 -40.96 50.67 -6.73
#